data_AF-A0A830CQX4-F1
#
_entry.id   AF-A0A830CQX4-F1
#
_cell.length_a   1.000
_cell.length_b   1.000
_cell.length_c   1.000
_cell.angle_alpha   90.00
_cell.angle_beta   90.00
_cell.angle_gamma   90.00
#
_symmetry.space_group_name_H-M   'P 1'
#
loop_
_entity.id
_entity.type
_entity.pdbx_description
1 polymer ?
#
loop_
_entity_poly.entity_id
_entity_poly.type
_entity_poly.pdbx_seq_one_letter_code
_entity_poly.pdbx_strand_id
1 'polypeptide(L)'
;RDPKVVKIGQFAVAEQNRKPKATKLEFVSVVKADILVVAGLNYRLVIAATEAGVKSTANYLAIVRDGGDRVLKLISFNKTT
;
A
#
# COMPACT_ATOMS: atom_id res chain seq x y z
N ARG A 1 14.48 -5.40 5.40
CA ARG A 1 12.99 -5.40 5.41
C ARG A 1 12.52 -6.64 4.67
N ASP A 2 11.41 -7.25 5.10
CA ASP A 2 10.83 -8.43 4.46
C ASP A 2 10.50 -8.14 2.97
N PRO A 3 11.10 -8.86 2.00
CA PRO A 3 10.84 -8.68 0.58
C PRO A 3 9.36 -8.84 0.20
N LYS A 4 8.61 -9.68 0.92
CA LYS A 4 7.18 -9.87 0.72
C LYS A 4 6.41 -8.60 1.05
N VAL A 5 6.71 -8.00 2.19
CA VAL A 5 6.10 -6.74 2.65
C VAL A 5 6.35 -5.59 1.66
N VAL A 6 7.57 -5.50 1.12
CA VAL A 6 7.91 -4.48 0.11
C VAL A 6 7.07 -4.67 -1.16
N LYS A 7 6.94 -5.90 -1.67
CA LYS A 7 6.11 -6.20 -2.85
C LYS A 7 4.64 -5.85 -2.64
N ILE A 8 4.10 -6.09 -1.44
CA ILE A 8 2.71 -5.74 -1.10
C ILE A 8 2.53 -4.22 -1.04
N GLY A 9 3.52 -3.48 -0.52
CA GLY A 9 3.54 -2.02 -0.56
C GLY A 9 3.54 -1.45 -1.99
N GLN A 10 4.39 -2.00 -2.87
CA GLN A 10 4.42 -1.65 -4.28
C GLN A 10 3.08 -1.95 -4.98
N PHE A 11 2.50 -3.12 -4.71
CA PHE A 11 1.17 -3.49 -5.19
C PHE A 11 0.10 -2.48 -4.76
N ALA A 12 0.09 -2.06 -3.49
CA ALA A 12 -0.89 -1.11 -2.98
C ALA A 12 -0.84 0.23 -3.70
N VAL A 13 0.36 0.76 -3.96
CA VAL A 13 0.55 2.01 -4.72
C VAL A 13 0.11 1.84 -6.17
N ALA A 14 0.49 0.73 -6.81
CA ALA A 14 0.10 0.44 -8.19
C ALA A 14 -1.43 0.35 -8.35
N GLU A 15 -2.11 -0.36 -7.45
CA GLU A 15 -3.57 -0.46 -7.44
C GLU A 15 -4.25 0.89 -7.17
N GLN A 16 -3.72 1.69 -6.25
CA GLN A 16 -4.24 3.04 -6.02
C GLN A 16 -4.14 3.90 -7.30
N ASN A 17 -3.01 3.82 -8.00
CA ASN A 17 -2.77 4.57 -9.24
C ASN A 17 -3.68 4.12 -10.41
N ARG A 18 -4.26 2.91 -10.36
CA ARG A 18 -5.22 2.42 -11.36
C ARG A 18 -6.62 3.03 -11.20
N LYS A 19 -6.95 3.57 -10.03
CA LYS A 19 -8.28 4.17 -9.80
C LYS A 19 -8.48 5.43 -10.66
N PRO A 20 -9.69 5.65 -11.21
CA PRO A 20 -10.01 6.89 -11.91
C PRO A 20 -9.78 8.11 -11.01
N LYS A 21 -9.19 9.18 -11.56
CA LYS A 21 -8.90 10.44 -10.86
C LYS A 21 -7.93 10.33 -9.66
N ALA A 22 -7.21 9.20 -9.52
CA ALA A 22 -6.19 9.09 -8.48
C ALA A 22 -4.98 9.99 -8.79
N THR A 23 -4.51 10.70 -7.78
CA THR A 23 -3.17 11.29 -7.79
C THR A 23 -2.14 10.19 -7.99
N LYS A 24 -1.23 10.38 -8.95
CA LYS A 24 -0.18 9.39 -9.23
C LYS A 24 0.87 9.45 -8.14
N LEU A 25 1.09 8.30 -7.50
CA LEU A 25 2.05 8.13 -6.43
C LEU A 25 3.21 7.26 -6.86
N GLU A 26 4.42 7.63 -6.46
CA GLU A 26 5.62 6.82 -6.58
C GLU A 26 5.91 6.18 -5.22
N PHE A 27 6.10 4.85 -5.21
CA PHE A 27 6.41 4.13 -3.99
C PHE A 27 7.83 4.48 -3.52
N VAL A 28 7.97 4.91 -2.26
CA VAL A 28 9.28 5.16 -1.64
C VAL A 28 9.65 3.98 -0.75
N SER A 29 8.85 3.69 0.27
CA SER A 29 9.16 2.61 1.22
C SER A 29 7.98 2.21 2.10
N VAL A 30 8.03 1.02 2.69
CA VAL A 30 7.08 0.62 3.75
C VAL A 30 7.63 1.05 5.12
N VAL A 31 7.07 2.11 5.70
CA VAL A 31 7.47 2.65 7.01
C VAL A 31 7.15 1.66 8.14
N LYS A 32 5.94 1.10 8.13
CA LYS A 32 5.47 0.13 9.12
C LYS A 32 4.61 -0.93 8.45
N ALA A 33 4.67 -2.16 8.96
CA ALA A 33 3.83 -3.25 8.51
C ALA A 33 3.35 -4.08 9.71
N ASP A 34 2.04 -4.25 9.82
CA ASP A 34 1.40 -5.17 10.76
C ASP A 34 0.64 -6.24 9.96
N ILE A 35 0.69 -7.50 10.40
CA ILE A 35 -0.09 -8.61 9.82
C ILE A 35 -1.26 -8.90 10.74
N LEU A 36 -2.48 -8.91 10.19
CA LEU A 36 -3.71 -9.21 10.89
C LEU A 36 -4.32 -10.49 10.34
N VAL A 37 -4.52 -11.49 11.20
CA VAL A 37 -5.14 -12.77 10.85
C VAL A 37 -6.62 -12.69 11.22
N VAL A 38 -7.47 -12.31 10.27
CA VAL A 38 -8.93 -12.15 10.49
C VAL A 38 -9.66 -12.74 9.29
N ALA A 39 -10.07 -14.01 9.40
CA ALA A 39 -10.71 -14.78 8.32
C ALA A 39 -9.94 -14.73 6.96
N GLY A 40 -8.61 -14.66 7.06
CA GLY A 40 -7.68 -14.37 5.95
C GLY A 40 -6.48 -13.56 6.47
N LEU A 41 -5.50 -13.29 5.60
CA LEU A 41 -4.30 -12.55 5.99
C LEU A 41 -4.36 -11.12 5.45
N ASN A 42 -4.58 -10.14 6.33
CA ASN A 42 -4.62 -8.73 5.96
C ASN A 42 -3.30 -8.05 6.37
N TYR A 43 -2.66 -7.36 5.45
CA TYR A 43 -1.52 -6.49 5.71
C TYR A 43 -2.00 -5.07 5.94
N ARG A 44 -1.64 -4.51 7.09
CA ARG A 44 -1.78 -3.10 7.40
C ARG A 44 -0.43 -2.43 7.24
N LEU A 45 -0.30 -1.61 6.19
CA LEU A 45 0.96 -1.00 5.78
C LEU A 45 0.88 0.52 5.95
N VAL A 46 1.89 1.12 6.55
CA VAL A 46 2.16 2.55 6.40
C VAL A 46 3.21 2.69 5.31
N ILE A 47 2.85 3.32 4.20
CA ILE A 47 3.66 3.47 3.00
C ILE A 47 4.05 4.93 2.85
N ALA A 48 5.34 5.20 2.71
CA ALA A 48 5.82 6.48 2.23
C ALA A 48 5.73 6.50 0.70
N ALA A 49 5.09 7.52 0.15
CA ALA A 49 4.98 7.73 -1.29
C ALA A 49 5.06 9.22 -1.64
N THR A 50 5.56 9.52 -2.84
CA THR A 50 5.65 10.87 -3.39
C THR A 50 4.59 11.06 -4.46
N GLU A 51 3.94 12.21 -4.47
CA GLU A 51 3.04 12.58 -5.57
C GLU A 51 3.90 12.96 -6.78
N ALA A 52 3.61 12.39 -7.95
CA ALA A 52 4.37 12.65 -9.17
C ALA A 52 4.33 14.16 -9.49
N GLY A 53 5.50 14.76 -9.66
CA GLY A 53 5.65 16.21 -9.86
C GLY A 53 5.69 17.05 -8.57
N VAL A 54 5.56 16.44 -7.39
CA VAL A 54 5.69 17.09 -6.08
C VAL A 54 6.91 16.53 -5.34
N LYS A 55 7.76 17.40 -4.79
CA LYS A 55 8.96 16.99 -4.04
C LYS A 55 8.67 16.45 -2.62
N SER A 56 7.42 16.44 -2.20
CA SER A 56 7.03 16.09 -0.85
C SER A 56 6.62 14.62 -0.75
N THR A 57 7.15 13.94 0.27
CA THR A 57 6.76 12.57 0.61
C THR A 57 5.69 12.62 1.68
N ALA A 58 4.63 11.83 1.51
CA ALA A 58 3.60 11.65 2.52
C ALA A 58 3.45 10.17 2.89
N ASN A 59 2.88 9.93 4.07
CA ASN A 59 2.55 8.60 4.54
C ASN A 59 1.10 8.25 4.21
N TYR A 60 0.88 6.99 3.87
CA TYR A 60 -0.42 6.44 3.50
C TYR A 60 -0.64 5.14 4.24
N LEU A 61 -1.82 4.99 4.83
CA LEU A 61 -2.29 3.74 5.39
C LEU A 61 -2.96 2.92 4.29
N ALA A 62 -2.36 1.78 3.97
CA ALA A 62 -2.91 0.81 3.03
C ALA A 62 -3.32 -0.47 3.78
N ILE A 63 -4.53 -0.95 3.48
CA ILE A 63 -4.99 -2.27 3.90
C ILE A 63 -5.04 -3.16 2.67
N VAL A 64 -4.23 -4.22 2.65
CA VAL A 64 -4.19 -5.19 1.55
C VAL A 64 -4.58 -6.56 2.10
N ARG A 65 -5.56 -7.20 1.47
CA ARG A 65 -5.96 -8.57 1.80
C ARG A 65 -5.26 -9.55 0.88
N ASP A 66 -4.68 -10.59 1.46
CA ASP A 66 -4.23 -11.80 0.77
C ASP A 66 -5.38 -12.80 0.80
N GLY A 67 -6.01 -13.00 -0.37
CA GLY A 67 -7.17 -13.87 -0.52
C GLY A 67 -6.85 -15.36 -0.64
N GLY A 68 -5.58 -15.76 -0.49
CA GLY A 68 -5.10 -17.04 -1.01
C GLY A 68 -4.74 -16.90 -2.49
N ASP A 69 -4.53 -18.01 -3.20
CA ASP A 69 -4.25 -18.13 -4.66
C ASP A 69 -3.36 -17.02 -5.29
N ARG A 70 -2.52 -16.38 -4.48
CA ARG A 70 -1.70 -15.20 -4.82
C ARG A 70 -2.50 -13.98 -5.29
N VAL A 71 -3.79 -13.89 -4.97
CA VAL A 71 -4.62 -12.73 -5.30
C VAL A 71 -4.58 -11.73 -4.14
N LEU A 72 -3.75 -10.69 -4.31
CA LEU A 72 -3.78 -9.52 -3.44
C LEU A 72 -4.95 -8.61 -3.84
N LYS A 73 -5.63 -8.04 -2.84
CA LYS A 73 -6.68 -7.04 -3.05
C LYS A 73 -6.43 -5.82 -2.18
N LEU A 74 -6.34 -4.64 -2.82
CA LEU A 74 -6.30 -3.38 -2.10
C LEU A 74 -7.69 -3.09 -1.52
N ILE A 75 -7.81 -3.07 -0.20
CA ILE A 75 -9.06 -2.81 0.51
C ILE A 75 -9.25 -1.32 0.74
N SER A 76 -8.21 -0.63 1.20
CA SER A 76 -8.22 0.82 1.39
C SER A 76 -6.83 1.42 1.26
N PHE A 77 -6.79 2.71 0.93
CA PHE A 77 -5.56 3.49 0.78
C PHE A 77 -5.87 4.94 1.11
N ASN A 78 -5.41 5.42 2.27
CA ASN A 78 -5.73 6.76 2.78
C ASN A 78 -4.47 7.47 3.23
N LYS A 79 -4.35 8.78 2.94
CA LYS A 79 -3.26 9.62 3.46
C LYS A 79 -3.38 9.69 4.99
N THR A 80 -2.28 9.52 5.71
CA THR A 80 -2.25 9.72 7.17
C THR A 80 -2.01 11.19 7.46
N THR A 81 -2.76 11.76 8.40
CA THR A 81 -2.52 13.09 8.97
C THR A 81 -1.30 13.12 9.88
#